data_AF-A0AAV4Y4L0-F1
#
_entry.id   AF-A0AAV4Y4L0-F1
#
_cell.length_a   1.000
_cell.length_b   1.000
_cell.length_c   1.000
_cell.angle_alpha   90.00
_cell.angle_beta   90.00
_cell.angle_gamma   90.00
#
_symmetry.space_group_name_H-M   'P 1'
#
loop_
_entity.id
_entity.type
_entity.pdbx_description
1 polymer ?
#
loop_
_entity_poly.entity_id
_entity_poly.type
_entity_poly.pdbx_seq_one_letter_code
_entity_poly.pdbx_strand_id
1 'polypeptide(L)'
;MVLSGQESYFYQLFVEKDEKLVLPTVQQLFDQSFLASDIKLAEVPPCLLIQMPRFGKQFKMYPRIIPSQYLDITDVLEDSPRQCSICGQVAEYECKECYGQFGEGLDSIAFCQKCMDKSHSHKKRTRHHSVKLSIPPEFRMLKDHTPVPRIYMELFAVVCIETSHYVCFVKCGSGPDAPWCFFDSMADRKGEQNGYNIPEVVPFADLRWWLSEEGMNFLLSAKDDKVLPEITRRLLCDAYMCMYQSPDVMMYR
;
A
#
# COMPACT_ATOMS: atom_id res chain seq x y z
N MET A 1 15.80 2.72 2.11
CA MET A 1 15.25 2.01 0.93
C MET A 1 15.93 2.56 -0.31
N VAL A 2 16.19 1.72 -1.31
CA VAL A 2 16.77 2.14 -2.59
C VAL A 2 15.71 2.05 -3.68
N LEU A 3 15.36 3.21 -4.27
CA LEU A 3 14.41 3.36 -5.37
C LEU A 3 15.20 3.70 -6.63
N SER A 4 15.27 2.78 -7.61
CA SER A 4 15.99 2.98 -8.88
C SER A 4 17.38 3.63 -8.73
N GLY A 5 18.15 3.18 -7.73
CA GLY A 5 19.50 3.67 -7.44
C GLY A 5 19.61 4.92 -6.54
N GLN A 6 18.49 5.47 -6.04
CA GLN A 6 18.48 6.58 -5.08
C GLN A 6 18.10 6.10 -3.67
N GLU A 7 18.86 6.54 -2.67
CA GLU A 7 18.54 6.28 -1.26
C GLU A 7 17.46 7.25 -0.76
N SER A 8 16.40 6.68 -0.16
CA SER A 8 15.39 7.45 0.57
C SER A 8 14.95 6.72 1.84
N TYR A 9 14.48 7.49 2.81
CA TYR A 9 13.91 7.01 4.06
C TYR A 9 12.40 6.77 3.99
N PHE A 10 11.71 7.40 3.04
CA PHE A 10 10.27 7.25 2.84
C PHE A 10 9.89 7.45 1.37
N TYR A 11 8.71 6.96 1.00
CA TYR A 11 8.11 7.11 -0.32
C TYR A 11 6.87 7.99 -0.23
N GLN A 12 6.81 9.06 -1.02
CA GLN A 12 5.61 9.87 -1.16
C GLN A 12 4.74 9.28 -2.26
N LEU A 13 3.47 8.99 -1.96
CA LEU A 13 2.50 8.61 -2.97
C LEU A 13 2.19 9.81 -3.87
N PHE A 14 2.43 9.63 -5.17
CA PHE A 14 2.10 10.55 -6.24
C PHE A 14 1.09 9.87 -7.17
N VAL A 15 -0.18 10.18 -6.98
CA VAL A 15 -1.28 9.62 -7.77
C VAL A 15 -2.12 10.75 -8.34
N GLU A 16 -2.65 10.56 -9.54
CA GLU A 16 -3.74 11.38 -10.05
C GLU A 16 -5.05 10.91 -9.42
N LYS A 17 -5.94 11.84 -9.08
CA LYS A 17 -7.20 11.49 -8.44
C LYS A 17 -8.09 10.73 -9.45
N ASP A 18 -8.40 9.47 -9.15
CA ASP A 18 -9.39 8.69 -9.89
C ASP A 18 -10.77 8.88 -9.24
N GLU A 19 -11.66 9.60 -9.93
CA GLU A 19 -13.02 9.86 -9.44
C GLU A 19 -13.86 8.58 -9.27
N LYS A 20 -13.42 7.43 -9.82
CA LYS A 20 -14.07 6.13 -9.61
C LYS A 20 -13.64 5.48 -8.30
N LEU A 21 -12.46 5.81 -7.76
CA LEU A 21 -12.00 5.31 -6.46
C LEU A 21 -12.55 6.19 -5.34
N VAL A 22 -13.67 5.76 -4.75
CA VAL A 22 -14.31 6.47 -3.64
C VAL A 22 -13.62 6.15 -2.30
N LEU A 23 -13.17 4.92 -2.11
CA LEU A 23 -12.56 4.42 -0.88
C LEU A 23 -11.29 3.60 -1.21
N PRO A 24 -10.18 4.27 -1.57
CA PRO A 24 -8.97 3.57 -1.98
C PRO A 24 -8.27 2.88 -0.81
N THR A 25 -7.64 1.74 -1.09
CA THR A 25 -6.67 1.13 -0.19
C THR A 25 -5.27 1.70 -0.42
N VAL A 26 -4.40 1.60 0.58
CA VAL A 26 -2.98 1.97 0.43
C VAL A 26 -2.31 1.17 -0.69
N GLN A 27 -2.65 -0.11 -0.86
CA GLN A 27 -2.15 -0.93 -1.98
C GLN A 27 -2.52 -0.33 -3.34
N GLN A 28 -3.78 0.07 -3.55
CA GLN A 28 -4.21 0.65 -4.82
C GLN A 28 -3.47 1.95 -5.14
N LEU A 29 -3.31 2.83 -4.15
CA LEU A 29 -2.57 4.09 -4.32
C LEU A 29 -1.08 3.85 -4.54
N PHE A 30 -0.51 2.85 -3.86
CA PHE A 30 0.87 2.43 -4.03
C PHE A 30 1.12 1.94 -5.46
N ASP A 31 0.29 1.04 -5.97
CA ASP A 31 0.34 0.50 -7.32
C ASP A 31 0.24 1.61 -8.38
N GLN A 32 -0.74 2.50 -8.24
CA GLN A 32 -0.92 3.65 -9.14
C GLN A 32 0.29 4.58 -9.14
N SER A 33 0.87 4.85 -7.97
CA SER A 33 2.03 5.73 -7.83
C SER A 33 3.26 5.13 -8.51
N PHE A 34 3.51 3.84 -8.35
CA PHE A 34 4.61 3.13 -9.01
C PHE A 34 4.39 3.00 -10.52
N LEU A 35 3.15 2.78 -10.97
CA LEU A 35 2.80 2.75 -12.39
C LEU A 35 3.12 4.10 -13.07
N ALA A 36 2.77 5.21 -12.43
CA ALA A 36 2.92 6.56 -12.96
C ALA A 36 4.37 7.07 -12.92
N SER A 37 5.14 6.73 -11.88
CA SER A 37 6.51 7.24 -11.69
C SER A 37 7.59 6.46 -12.42
N ASP A 38 7.29 5.25 -12.90
CA ASP A 38 8.27 4.32 -13.50
C ASP A 38 9.46 3.99 -12.59
N ILE A 39 9.23 4.00 -11.29
CA ILE A 39 10.22 3.66 -10.28
C ILE A 39 10.06 2.18 -9.91
N LYS A 40 11.16 1.54 -9.49
CA LYS A 40 11.16 0.18 -8.91
C LYS A 40 11.99 0.15 -7.63
N LEU A 41 11.65 -0.79 -6.75
CA LEU A 41 12.44 -1.13 -5.57
C LEU A 41 13.60 -2.02 -6.00
N ALA A 42 14.83 -1.63 -5.66
CA ALA A 42 16.01 -2.45 -5.97
C ALA A 42 16.06 -3.73 -5.14
N GLU A 43 15.61 -3.67 -3.88
CA GLU A 43 15.56 -4.80 -2.95
C GLU A 43 14.37 -4.65 -1.98
N VAL A 44 14.07 -5.71 -1.23
CA VAL A 44 13.03 -5.69 -0.20
C VAL A 44 13.51 -4.83 0.98
N PRO A 45 12.88 -3.68 1.26
CA PRO A 45 13.28 -2.86 2.39
C PRO A 45 12.88 -3.54 3.71
N PRO A 46 13.71 -3.46 4.78
CA PRO A 46 13.31 -3.97 6.10
C PRO A 46 12.12 -3.18 6.67
N CYS A 47 12.06 -1.89 6.36
CA CYS A 47 10.98 -0.99 6.72
C CYS A 47 10.67 -0.03 5.56
N LEU A 48 9.39 0.10 5.23
CA LEU A 48 8.87 0.93 4.16
C LEU A 48 7.90 1.95 4.74
N LEU A 49 8.28 3.23 4.68
CA LEU A 49 7.48 4.34 5.15
C LEU A 49 6.80 4.98 3.95
N ILE A 50 5.47 4.97 3.91
CA ILE A 50 4.65 5.48 2.81
C ILE A 50 3.89 6.72 3.28
N GLN A 51 4.17 7.87 2.68
CA GLN A 51 3.47 9.10 2.94
C GLN A 51 2.24 9.22 2.03
N MET A 52 1.08 9.48 2.63
CA MET A 52 -0.21 9.58 1.95
C MET A 52 -0.27 10.79 1.01
N PRO A 53 -1.07 10.75 -0.08
CA PRO A 53 -1.15 11.83 -1.07
C PRO A 53 -1.90 13.05 -0.49
N ARG A 54 -1.14 13.94 0.16
CA ARG A 54 -1.63 15.19 0.75
C ARG A 54 -0.91 16.38 0.13
N PHE A 55 -1.64 17.47 -0.08
CA PHE A 55 -1.10 18.72 -0.61
C PHE A 55 -1.26 19.83 0.45
N GLY A 56 -0.18 20.12 1.18
CA GLY A 56 -0.23 21.06 2.30
C GLY A 56 -1.07 20.54 3.48
N LYS A 57 -1.51 21.46 4.36
CA LYS A 57 -2.19 21.10 5.62
C LYS A 57 -3.68 20.77 5.45
N GLN A 58 -4.32 21.31 4.40
CA GLN A 58 -5.78 21.26 4.26
C GLN A 58 -6.26 20.31 3.16
N PHE A 59 -5.41 19.99 2.18
CA PHE A 59 -5.85 19.19 1.04
C PHE A 59 -5.44 17.73 1.19
N LYS A 60 -6.46 16.89 1.39
CA LYS A 60 -6.36 15.43 1.30
C LYS A 60 -6.94 15.02 -0.05
N MET A 61 -6.18 14.27 -0.84
CA MET A 61 -6.65 13.86 -2.17
C MET A 61 -7.90 12.97 -2.09
N TYR A 62 -7.91 12.05 -1.13
CA TYR A 62 -9.04 11.20 -0.82
C TYR A 62 -9.55 11.49 0.60
N PRO A 63 -10.87 11.54 0.83
CA PRO A 63 -11.43 11.83 2.14
C PRO A 63 -11.17 10.69 3.14
N ARG A 64 -11.13 9.45 2.64
CA ARG A 64 -10.85 8.24 3.40
C ARG A 64 -9.87 7.36 2.63
N ILE A 65 -8.90 6.78 3.34
CA ILE A 65 -7.97 5.80 2.79
C ILE A 65 -7.96 4.59 3.72
N ILE A 66 -8.11 3.40 3.16
CA ILE A 66 -8.05 2.15 3.90
C ILE A 66 -6.59 1.70 4.02
N PRO A 67 -6.01 1.65 5.23
CA PRO A 67 -4.66 1.14 5.41
C PRO A 67 -4.65 -0.38 5.14
N SER A 68 -3.95 -0.80 4.09
CA SER A 68 -3.78 -2.23 3.80
C SER A 68 -2.96 -2.87 4.92
N GLN A 69 -3.48 -3.94 5.55
CA GLN A 69 -2.73 -4.64 6.62
C GLN A 69 -1.48 -5.34 6.08
N TYR A 70 -1.56 -5.81 4.84
CA TYR A 70 -0.46 -6.39 4.10
C TYR A 70 -0.31 -5.62 2.80
N LEU A 71 0.92 -5.23 2.49
CA LEU A 71 1.28 -4.56 1.25
C LEU A 71 2.08 -5.54 0.39
N ASP A 72 1.53 -5.87 -0.77
CA ASP A 72 2.23 -6.66 -1.78
C ASP A 72 3.19 -5.76 -2.54
N ILE A 73 4.48 -6.09 -2.49
CA ILE A 73 5.54 -5.33 -3.18
C ILE A 73 6.14 -6.11 -4.34
N THR A 74 5.60 -7.29 -4.69
CA THR A 74 6.19 -8.19 -5.68
C THR A 74 6.39 -7.52 -7.03
N ASP A 75 5.38 -6.81 -7.52
CA ASP A 75 5.38 -6.26 -8.88
C ASP A 75 6.07 -4.89 -9.00
N VAL A 76 6.51 -4.32 -7.87
CA VAL A 76 7.32 -3.09 -7.83
C VAL A 76 8.82 -3.35 -7.65
N LEU A 77 9.22 -4.59 -7.38
CA LEU A 77 10.62 -4.99 -7.30
C LEU A 77 11.23 -5.13 -8.71
N GLU A 78 12.49 -4.71 -8.87
CA GLU A 78 13.20 -4.70 -10.16
C GLU A 78 13.58 -6.12 -10.62
N ASP A 79 14.18 -6.91 -9.74
CA ASP A 79 14.67 -8.28 -10.03
C ASP A 79 13.78 -9.37 -9.41
N SER A 80 12.48 -9.11 -9.22
CA SER A 80 11.53 -10.13 -8.77
C SER A 80 10.86 -10.82 -9.95
N PRO A 81 10.74 -12.17 -9.96
CA PRO A 81 9.87 -12.84 -10.90
C PRO A 81 8.44 -12.32 -10.73
N ARG A 82 7.74 -12.10 -11.85
CA ARG A 82 6.32 -11.75 -11.87
C ARG A 82 5.49 -12.84 -12.51
N GLN A 83 4.23 -12.90 -12.12
CA GLN A 83 3.29 -13.87 -12.65
C GLN A 83 2.53 -13.29 -13.84
N CYS A 84 2.41 -14.06 -14.92
CA CYS A 84 1.59 -13.70 -16.07
C CYS A 84 0.12 -13.68 -15.64
N SER A 85 -0.53 -12.52 -15.78
CA SER A 85 -1.92 -12.30 -15.37
C SER A 85 -2.93 -13.20 -16.07
N ILE A 86 -2.57 -13.78 -17.22
CA ILE A 86 -3.48 -14.62 -18.02
C ILE A 86 -3.33 -16.11 -17.71
N CYS A 87 -2.09 -16.63 -17.63
CA CYS A 87 -1.85 -18.08 -17.55
C CYS A 87 -1.14 -18.53 -16.26
N GLY A 88 -0.76 -17.59 -15.39
CA GLY A 88 -0.10 -17.90 -14.13
C GLY A 88 1.38 -18.30 -14.23
N GLN A 89 1.94 -18.39 -15.45
CA GLN A 89 3.36 -18.71 -15.66
C GLN A 89 4.26 -17.49 -15.47
N VAL A 90 5.58 -17.66 -15.45
CA VAL A 90 6.53 -16.53 -15.31
C VAL A 90 6.34 -15.52 -16.45
N ALA A 91 6.17 -14.25 -16.09
CA ALA A 91 6.07 -13.15 -17.02
C ALA A 91 7.45 -12.74 -17.55
N GLU A 92 7.51 -12.38 -18.83
CA GLU A 92 8.72 -11.90 -19.52
C GLU A 92 8.60 -10.45 -19.96
N TYR A 93 7.37 -9.93 -19.98
CA TYR A 93 7.06 -8.59 -20.42
C TYR A 93 6.10 -7.92 -19.45
N GLU A 94 6.21 -6.61 -19.35
CA GLU A 94 5.19 -5.76 -18.76
C GLU A 94 4.62 -4.78 -19.81
N CYS A 95 3.35 -4.44 -19.68
CA CYS A 95 2.69 -3.44 -20.51
C CYS A 95 1.79 -2.57 -19.62
N LYS A 96 2.26 -1.36 -19.29
CA LYS A 96 1.55 -0.42 -18.39
C LYS A 96 0.15 -0.04 -18.88
N GLU A 97 -0.02 0.06 -20.20
CA GLU A 97 -1.33 0.37 -20.82
C GLU A 97 -2.37 -0.75 -20.66
N CYS A 98 -1.96 -1.93 -20.17
CA CYS A 98 -2.88 -3.01 -19.82
C CYS A 98 -3.35 -2.97 -18.36
N TYR A 99 -2.97 -1.95 -17.59
CA TYR A 99 -3.35 -1.84 -16.17
C TYR A 99 -4.88 -1.89 -16.00
N GLY A 100 -5.35 -2.77 -15.12
CA GLY A 100 -6.77 -2.98 -14.85
C GLY A 100 -7.55 -3.73 -15.93
N GLN A 101 -6.90 -4.26 -16.98
CA GLN A 101 -7.57 -5.03 -18.04
C GLN A 101 -7.68 -6.53 -17.73
N PHE A 102 -6.72 -7.08 -16.98
CA PHE A 102 -6.57 -8.52 -16.74
C PHE A 102 -6.39 -8.87 -15.26
N GLY A 103 -6.87 -8.01 -14.36
CA GLY A 103 -6.69 -8.14 -12.92
C GLY A 103 -6.83 -6.79 -12.23
N GLU A 104 -6.55 -6.77 -10.93
CA GLU A 104 -6.59 -5.57 -10.10
C GLU A 104 -5.19 -5.26 -9.57
N GLY A 105 -4.62 -4.12 -9.95
CA GLY A 105 -3.29 -3.72 -9.51
C GLY A 105 -2.17 -4.01 -10.52
N LEU A 106 -0.93 -3.99 -10.05
CA LEU A 106 0.28 -4.11 -10.88
C LEU A 106 0.56 -5.53 -11.40
N ASP A 107 -0.08 -6.56 -10.85
CA ASP A 107 -0.02 -7.92 -11.39
C ASP A 107 -0.66 -8.00 -12.79
N SER A 108 -1.67 -7.16 -13.06
CA SER A 108 -2.44 -7.14 -14.29
C SER A 108 -1.63 -6.75 -15.54
N ILE A 109 -0.46 -6.13 -15.37
CA ILE A 109 0.38 -5.65 -16.48
C ILE A 109 1.46 -6.65 -16.91
N ALA A 110 1.61 -7.79 -16.24
CA ALA A 110 2.67 -8.76 -16.50
C ALA A 110 2.21 -9.91 -17.41
N PHE A 111 3.01 -10.24 -18.44
CA PHE A 111 2.68 -11.26 -19.44
C PHE A 111 3.88 -12.15 -19.78
N CYS A 112 3.64 -13.45 -19.98
CA CYS A 112 4.58 -14.29 -20.72
C CYS A 112 4.50 -13.99 -22.22
N GLN A 113 5.52 -14.37 -23.00
CA GLN A 113 5.58 -14.09 -24.44
C GLN A 113 4.28 -14.49 -25.18
N LYS A 114 3.83 -15.74 -24.99
CA LYS A 114 2.63 -16.27 -25.67
C LYS A 114 1.37 -15.48 -25.35
N CYS A 115 1.21 -15.06 -24.09
CA CYS A 115 0.05 -14.30 -23.64
C CYS A 115 0.12 -12.85 -24.11
N MET A 116 1.32 -12.25 -24.15
CA MET A 116 1.57 -10.94 -24.74
C MET A 116 1.10 -10.93 -26.20
N ASP A 117 1.61 -11.86 -27.03
CA ASP A 117 1.32 -11.89 -28.47
C ASP A 117 -0.19 -12.03 -28.74
N LYS A 118 -0.85 -12.90 -27.97
CA LYS A 118 -2.30 -13.10 -28.07
C LYS A 118 -3.07 -11.87 -27.60
N SER A 119 -2.76 -11.32 -26.43
CA SER A 119 -3.53 -10.20 -25.87
C SER A 119 -3.36 -8.92 -26.71
N HIS A 120 -2.18 -8.70 -27.29
CA HIS A 120 -1.84 -7.51 -28.08
C HIS A 120 -2.14 -7.65 -29.57
N SER A 121 -2.55 -8.83 -30.06
CA SER A 121 -3.16 -8.98 -31.39
C SER A 121 -4.51 -8.26 -31.52
N HIS A 122 -5.16 -7.94 -30.39
CA HIS A 122 -6.44 -7.26 -30.36
C HIS A 122 -6.31 -5.80 -30.81
N LYS A 123 -7.19 -5.33 -31.70
CA LYS A 123 -7.12 -3.99 -32.32
C LYS A 123 -6.95 -2.81 -31.34
N LYS A 124 -7.47 -2.93 -30.12
CA LYS A 124 -7.34 -1.91 -29.08
C LYS A 124 -5.96 -1.84 -28.41
N ARG A 125 -5.14 -2.90 -28.55
CA ARG A 125 -3.87 -3.10 -27.82
C ARG A 125 -2.65 -3.27 -28.72
N THR A 126 -2.84 -3.30 -30.05
CA THR A 126 -1.74 -3.44 -31.02
C THR A 126 -0.71 -2.32 -30.98
N ARG A 127 -1.05 -1.18 -30.37
CA ARG A 127 -0.18 0.00 -30.25
C ARG A 127 0.43 0.16 -28.86
N HIS A 128 0.12 -0.73 -27.92
CA HIS A 128 0.68 -0.60 -26.58
C HIS A 128 2.19 -0.84 -26.61
N HIS A 129 2.90 -0.14 -25.73
CA HIS A 129 4.32 -0.33 -25.51
C HIS A 129 4.56 -1.39 -24.43
N SER A 130 5.28 -2.46 -24.80
CA SER A 130 5.72 -3.50 -23.86
C SER A 130 7.22 -3.40 -23.60
N VAL A 131 7.59 -3.62 -22.34
CA VAL A 131 8.98 -3.62 -21.85
C VAL A 131 9.33 -5.02 -21.39
N LYS A 132 10.57 -5.45 -21.66
CA LYS A 132 11.06 -6.76 -21.22
C LYS A 132 11.49 -6.68 -19.75
N LEU A 133 11.02 -7.63 -18.95
CA LEU A 133 11.36 -7.73 -17.54
C LEU A 133 12.76 -8.35 -17.34
N SER A 134 13.49 -7.87 -16.33
CA SER A 134 14.66 -8.59 -15.79
C SER A 134 14.13 -9.79 -15.01
N ILE A 135 14.50 -10.99 -15.43
CA ILE A 135 14.17 -12.23 -14.69
C ILE A 135 15.48 -12.87 -14.25
N PRO A 136 15.67 -13.07 -12.94
CA PRO A 136 16.85 -13.78 -12.43
C PRO A 136 16.96 -15.19 -13.04
N PRO A 137 18.16 -15.65 -13.40
CA PRO A 137 18.37 -16.93 -14.09
C PRO A 137 17.72 -18.13 -13.40
N GLU A 138 17.72 -18.16 -12.07
CA GLU A 138 17.13 -19.21 -11.22
C GLU A 138 15.62 -19.38 -11.47
N PHE A 139 14.89 -18.30 -11.73
CA PHE A 139 13.45 -18.34 -12.01
C PHE A 139 13.14 -18.69 -13.46
N ARG A 140 14.11 -18.58 -14.38
CA ARG A 140 13.91 -19.01 -15.78
C ARG A 140 13.78 -20.52 -15.91
N MET A 141 14.34 -21.29 -14.97
CA MET A 141 14.26 -22.75 -14.96
C MET A 141 13.01 -23.28 -14.24
N LEU A 142 12.37 -22.46 -13.40
CA LEU A 142 11.16 -22.79 -12.64
C LEU A 142 9.87 -22.59 -13.46
N LYS A 143 9.98 -22.26 -14.75
CA LYS A 143 8.92 -21.78 -15.65
C LYS A 143 7.64 -22.60 -15.71
N ASP A 144 7.64 -23.87 -15.32
CA ASP A 144 6.50 -24.77 -15.56
C ASP A 144 5.88 -25.38 -14.28
N HIS A 145 6.49 -25.24 -13.10
CA HIS A 145 6.12 -26.08 -11.94
C HIS A 145 6.03 -25.37 -10.58
N THR A 146 6.27 -24.06 -10.47
CA THR A 146 6.23 -23.39 -9.17
C THR A 146 5.54 -22.03 -9.28
N PRO A 147 4.52 -21.74 -8.44
CA PRO A 147 3.95 -20.41 -8.39
C PRO A 147 5.01 -19.39 -8.00
N VAL A 148 4.95 -18.21 -8.62
CA VAL A 148 5.84 -17.10 -8.32
C VAL A 148 5.59 -16.67 -6.87
N PRO A 149 6.62 -16.66 -6.00
CA PRO A 149 6.44 -16.24 -4.61
C PRO A 149 6.05 -14.76 -4.57
N ARG A 150 5.05 -14.44 -3.76
CA ARG A 150 4.62 -13.06 -3.50
C ARG A 150 5.31 -12.57 -2.23
N ILE A 151 5.76 -11.33 -2.27
CA ILE A 151 6.47 -10.68 -1.16
C ILE A 151 5.54 -9.64 -0.55
N TYR A 152 5.20 -9.85 0.72
CA TYR A 152 4.32 -8.97 1.47
C TYR A 152 5.08 -8.28 2.60
N MET A 153 4.70 -7.03 2.87
CA MET A 153 5.10 -6.30 4.07
C MET A 153 3.89 -6.09 4.99
N GLU A 154 4.10 -6.16 6.29
CA GLU A 154 3.05 -6.03 7.30
C GLU A 154 2.98 -4.61 7.83
N LEU A 155 1.77 -4.03 7.87
CA LEU A 155 1.53 -2.74 8.49
C LEU A 155 1.71 -2.86 10.01
N PHE A 156 2.55 -2.01 10.59
CA PHE A 156 2.80 -2.00 12.03
C PHE A 156 2.51 -0.64 12.69
N ALA A 157 2.48 0.45 11.93
CA ALA A 157 2.10 1.76 12.47
C ALA A 157 1.46 2.67 11.42
N VAL A 158 0.56 3.55 11.87
CA VAL A 158 -0.01 4.64 11.07
C VAL A 158 0.09 5.93 11.87
N VAL A 159 0.80 6.91 11.31
CA VAL A 159 0.83 8.28 11.84
C VAL A 159 -0.30 9.06 11.21
N CYS A 160 -1.10 9.72 12.04
CA CYS A 160 -2.26 10.49 11.59
C CYS A 160 -2.16 11.96 12.01
N ILE A 161 -2.64 12.86 11.14
CA ILE A 161 -2.77 14.29 11.41
C ILE A 161 -4.03 14.86 10.76
N GLU A 162 -4.85 15.52 11.56
CA GLU A 162 -6.03 16.24 11.09
C GLU A 162 -5.67 17.66 10.65
N THR A 163 -5.05 18.44 11.54
CA THR A 163 -4.63 19.84 11.27
C THR A 163 -3.18 20.10 11.65
N SER A 164 -2.84 19.89 12.93
CA SER A 164 -1.54 20.23 13.51
C SER A 164 -1.05 19.26 14.58
N HIS A 165 -1.93 18.38 15.07
CA HIS A 165 -1.62 17.42 16.12
C HIS A 165 -1.49 16.01 15.57
N TYR A 166 -0.29 15.44 15.76
CA TYR A 166 0.02 14.08 15.35
C TYR A 166 -0.38 13.08 16.43
N VAL A 167 -1.03 12.01 15.99
CA VAL A 167 -1.37 10.83 16.81
C VAL A 167 -0.89 9.58 16.07
N CYS A 168 -0.81 8.46 16.77
CA CYS A 168 -0.31 7.22 16.17
C CYS A 168 -1.27 6.05 16.45
N PHE A 169 -1.37 5.16 15.47
CA PHE A 169 -1.93 3.83 15.62
C PHE A 169 -0.77 2.84 15.53
N VAL A 170 -0.63 1.96 16.50
CA VAL A 170 0.50 1.02 16.57
C VAL A 170 -0.02 -0.40 16.79
N LYS A 171 0.57 -1.34 16.05
CA LYS A 171 0.35 -2.77 16.23
C LYS A 171 1.13 -3.27 17.44
N CYS A 172 0.44 -3.89 18.39
CA CYS A 172 0.99 -4.36 19.66
C CYS A 172 1.25 -5.87 19.64
N GLY A 173 2.09 -6.33 18.72
CA GLY A 173 2.48 -7.74 18.61
C GLY A 173 2.65 -8.20 17.16
N SER A 174 2.94 -9.49 16.99
CA SER A 174 3.16 -10.10 15.68
C SER A 174 1.91 -10.82 15.17
N GLY A 175 1.76 -10.87 13.84
CA GLY A 175 0.72 -11.64 13.17
C GLY A 175 -0.62 -10.89 13.03
N PRO A 176 -1.56 -11.47 12.25
CA PRO A 176 -2.88 -10.85 11.99
C PRO A 176 -3.68 -10.67 13.30
N ASP A 177 -3.45 -11.61 14.21
CA ASP A 177 -3.75 -11.71 15.64
C ASP A 177 -3.61 -10.43 16.50
N ALA A 178 -2.64 -9.58 16.15
CA ALA A 178 -2.13 -8.65 17.13
C ALA A 178 -3.12 -7.50 17.44
N PRO A 179 -3.25 -7.12 18.72
CA PRO A 179 -4.05 -5.96 19.11
C PRO A 179 -3.42 -4.68 18.56
N TRP A 180 -4.25 -3.65 18.41
CA TRP A 180 -3.81 -2.31 18.03
C TRP A 180 -4.11 -1.33 19.15
N CYS A 181 -3.29 -0.29 19.26
CA CYS A 181 -3.56 0.82 20.15
C CYS A 181 -3.53 2.15 19.39
N PHE A 182 -4.31 3.09 19.89
CA PHE A 182 -4.25 4.50 19.57
C PHE A 182 -3.40 5.19 20.64
N PHE A 183 -2.50 6.07 20.21
CA PHE A 183 -1.61 6.83 21.08
C PHE A 183 -1.73 8.32 20.79
N ASP A 184 -2.02 9.09 21.85
CA ASP A 184 -2.01 10.54 21.84
C ASP A 184 -1.04 11.07 22.91
N SER A 185 -0.02 11.80 22.46
CA SER A 185 1.02 12.38 23.34
C SER A 185 0.54 13.58 24.17
N MET A 186 -0.59 14.19 23.81
CA MET A 186 -1.18 15.37 24.45
C MET A 186 -2.67 15.18 24.73
N ALA A 187 -3.08 13.97 25.10
CA ALA A 187 -4.49 13.62 25.35
C ALA A 187 -5.13 14.46 26.46
N ASP A 188 -4.36 14.79 27.50
CA ASP A 188 -4.80 15.65 28.60
C ASP A 188 -3.65 16.57 29.08
N ARG A 189 -3.97 17.57 29.91
CA ARG A 189 -3.01 18.52 30.47
C ARG A 189 -3.29 18.78 31.94
N LYS A 190 -2.26 18.64 32.78
CA LYS A 190 -2.33 19.04 34.19
C LYS A 190 -1.67 20.41 34.39
N GLY A 191 -2.46 21.37 34.85
CA GLY A 191 -2.00 22.73 35.16
C GLY A 191 -1.93 23.66 33.94
N GLU A 192 -1.70 24.94 34.20
CA GLU A 192 -1.71 26.00 33.19
C GLU A 192 -0.28 26.29 32.66
N GLN A 193 0.33 27.41 33.06
CA GLN A 193 1.63 27.87 32.53
C GLN A 193 2.80 26.92 32.82
N ASN A 194 2.86 26.37 34.03
CA ASN A 194 3.87 25.37 34.44
C ASN A 194 3.31 23.93 34.37
N GLY A 195 2.26 23.74 33.58
CA GLY A 195 1.63 22.43 33.41
C GLY A 195 2.42 21.51 32.49
N TYR A 196 2.03 20.25 32.46
CA TYR A 196 2.59 19.23 31.56
C TYR A 196 1.48 18.40 30.92
N ASN A 197 1.77 17.84 29.75
CA ASN A 197 0.84 16.99 29.02
C ASN A 197 0.84 15.57 29.61
N ILE A 198 -0.31 14.93 29.60
CA ILE A 198 -0.50 13.54 30.00
C ILE A 198 -0.79 12.75 28.72
N PRO A 199 0.10 11.81 28.34
CA PRO A 199 -0.14 10.95 27.19
C PRO A 199 -1.16 9.87 27.52
N GLU A 200 -1.87 9.39 26.50
CA GLU A 200 -2.84 8.30 26.62
C GLU A 200 -2.58 7.22 25.56
N VAL A 201 -2.75 5.96 25.96
CA VAL A 201 -2.75 4.79 25.08
C VAL A 201 -4.09 4.09 25.24
N VAL A 202 -4.87 4.03 24.17
CA VAL A 202 -6.22 3.43 24.15
C VAL A 202 -6.22 2.19 23.26
N PRO A 203 -6.70 1.03 23.72
CA PRO A 203 -6.87 -0.14 22.86
C PRO A 203 -7.83 0.16 21.71
N PHE A 204 -7.47 -0.23 20.49
CA PHE A 204 -8.32 -0.12 19.30
C PHE A 204 -8.75 -1.51 18.81
N ALA A 205 -9.75 -2.07 19.49
CA ALA A 205 -10.22 -3.43 19.24
C ALA A 205 -10.95 -3.58 17.89
N ASP A 206 -11.61 -2.52 17.42
CA ASP A 206 -12.54 -2.60 16.29
C ASP A 206 -11.85 -2.50 14.92
N LEU A 207 -10.52 -2.31 14.86
CA LEU A 207 -9.79 -2.13 13.60
C LEU A 207 -10.13 -3.22 12.59
N ARG A 208 -10.22 -4.48 13.03
CA ARG A 208 -10.53 -5.61 12.15
C ARG A 208 -11.89 -5.50 11.50
N TRP A 209 -12.88 -5.05 12.25
CA TRP A 209 -14.22 -4.87 11.73
C TRP A 209 -14.23 -3.74 10.70
N TRP A 210 -13.54 -2.62 10.96
CA TRP A 210 -13.43 -1.52 9.99
C TRP A 210 -12.71 -1.90 8.69
N LEU A 211 -11.81 -2.88 8.75
CA LEU A 211 -11.09 -3.41 7.58
C LEU A 211 -11.76 -4.66 6.97
N SER A 212 -12.89 -5.13 7.52
CA SER A 212 -13.66 -6.25 6.96
C SER A 212 -14.57 -5.78 5.83
N GLU A 213 -15.16 -6.73 5.09
CA GLU A 213 -16.12 -6.42 4.03
C GLU A 213 -17.33 -5.64 4.57
N GLU A 214 -17.83 -6.00 5.75
CA GLU A 214 -18.94 -5.32 6.42
C GLU A 214 -18.58 -3.88 6.79
N GLY A 215 -17.38 -3.66 7.36
CA GLY A 215 -16.88 -2.32 7.68
C GLY A 215 -16.69 -1.48 6.43
N MET A 216 -16.11 -2.05 5.37
CA MET A 216 -15.94 -1.37 4.08
C MET A 216 -17.28 -1.00 3.44
N ASN A 217 -18.26 -1.90 3.48
CA ASN A 217 -19.62 -1.62 2.99
C ASN A 217 -20.31 -0.51 3.81
N PHE A 218 -20.15 -0.53 5.13
CA PHE A 218 -20.62 0.55 5.98
C PHE A 218 -19.98 1.89 5.61
N LEU A 219 -18.64 1.92 5.44
CA LEU A 219 -17.91 3.12 5.04
C LEU A 219 -18.39 3.64 3.68
N LEU A 220 -18.59 2.77 2.69
CA LEU A 220 -19.13 3.17 1.38
C LEU A 220 -20.54 3.79 1.48
N SER A 221 -21.37 3.31 2.41
CA SER A 221 -22.72 3.85 2.62
C SER A 221 -22.75 5.14 3.47
N ALA A 222 -21.76 5.35 4.34
CA ALA A 222 -21.70 6.46 5.27
C ALA A 222 -21.33 7.77 4.56
N LYS A 223 -22.31 8.66 4.38
CA LYS A 223 -22.12 9.95 3.70
C LYS A 223 -21.41 11.03 4.53
N ASP A 224 -21.44 10.91 5.86
CA ASP A 224 -20.84 11.87 6.80
C ASP A 224 -19.83 11.13 7.69
N ASP A 225 -18.60 11.64 7.76
CA ASP A 225 -17.54 11.08 8.61
C ASP A 225 -17.84 11.22 10.11
N LYS A 226 -18.78 12.09 10.50
CA LYS A 226 -19.19 12.29 11.90
C LYS A 226 -19.90 11.08 12.51
N VAL A 227 -20.38 10.15 11.69
CA VAL A 227 -20.97 8.89 12.19
C VAL A 227 -19.90 7.90 12.62
N LEU A 228 -18.65 8.12 12.23
CA LEU A 228 -17.53 7.27 12.60
C LEU A 228 -17.07 7.61 14.03
N PRO A 229 -16.75 6.60 14.85
CA PRO A 229 -16.07 6.82 16.12
C PRO A 229 -14.78 7.63 15.89
N GLU A 230 -14.42 8.48 16.85
CA GLU A 230 -13.31 9.42 16.70
C GLU A 230 -11.99 8.73 16.33
N ILE A 231 -11.63 7.67 17.04
CA ILE A 231 -10.42 6.87 16.80
C ILE A 231 -10.43 6.31 15.36
N THR A 232 -11.55 5.74 14.91
CA THR A 232 -11.67 5.24 13.53
C THR A 232 -11.54 6.36 12.49
N ARG A 233 -12.21 7.49 12.73
CA ARG A 233 -12.16 8.67 11.84
C ARG A 233 -10.72 9.17 11.71
N ARG A 234 -9.98 9.25 12.82
CA ARG A 234 -8.56 9.62 12.85
C ARG A 234 -7.71 8.65 12.01
N LEU A 235 -7.99 7.36 12.03
CA LEU A 235 -7.23 6.41 11.20
C LEU A 235 -7.54 6.61 9.71
N LEU A 236 -8.82 6.58 9.33
CA LEU A 236 -9.23 6.50 7.93
C LEU A 236 -9.18 7.84 7.21
N CYS A 237 -9.55 8.92 7.89
CA CYS A 237 -9.61 10.26 7.30
C CYS A 237 -8.31 11.03 7.52
N ASP A 238 -7.55 10.72 8.58
CA ASP A 238 -6.38 11.50 8.99
C ASP A 238 -5.03 10.78 8.81
N ALA A 239 -4.96 9.64 8.11
CA ALA A 239 -3.69 8.98 7.77
C ALA A 239 -2.72 9.93 7.05
N TYR A 240 -1.50 10.06 7.59
CA TYR A 240 -0.39 10.84 7.03
C TYR A 240 0.71 9.93 6.51
N MET A 241 1.09 8.93 7.29
CA MET A 241 2.13 7.98 6.93
C MET A 241 1.75 6.58 7.41
N CYS A 242 1.84 5.59 6.52
CA CYS A 242 1.72 4.18 6.86
C CYS A 242 3.12 3.54 6.87
N MET A 243 3.40 2.74 7.89
CA MET A 243 4.70 2.10 8.08
C MET A 243 4.55 0.59 7.99
N TYR A 244 5.32 0.00 7.08
CA TYR A 244 5.32 -1.41 6.78
C TYR A 244 6.67 -2.02 7.11
N GLN A 245 6.69 -3.25 7.60
CA GLN A 245 7.91 -4.00 7.90
C GLN A 245 7.90 -5.34 7.19
N SER A 246 9.08 -5.84 6.82
CA SER A 246 9.22 -7.22 6.33
C SER A 246 9.41 -8.16 7.53
N PRO A 247 8.47 -9.09 7.79
CA PRO A 247 8.60 -10.03 8.91
C PRO A 247 9.86 -10.90 8.80
N ASP A 248 10.22 -11.29 7.58
CA ASP A 248 11.35 -12.17 7.31
C ASP A 248 12.69 -11.47 7.48
N VAL A 249 12.84 -10.24 6.97
CA VAL A 249 14.11 -9.49 7.05
C VAL A 249 14.42 -9.02 8.47
N MET A 250 13.39 -8.73 9.27
CA MET A 250 13.56 -8.32 10.67
C MET A 250 14.04 -9.47 11.58
N MET A 251 13.83 -10.74 11.20
CA MET A 251 14.34 -11.89 11.97
C MET A 251 15.84 -12.15 11.78
N TYR A 252 16.47 -11.57 10.75
CA TYR A 252 17.90 -11.75 10.44
C TYR A 252 18.79 -10.58 10.92
N ARG A 253 18.30 -9.73 11.83
CA ARG A 253 19.07 -8.65 12.47
C ARG A 253 19.09 -8.77 13.99
#